data_AF-A0A3P3U701-F1
#
_entry.id   AF-A0A3P3U701-F1
#
_cell.length_a   1.000
_cell.length_b   1.000
_cell.length_c   1.000
_cell.angle_alpha   90.00
_cell.angle_beta   90.00
_cell.angle_gamma   90.00
#
_symmetry.space_group_name_H-M   'P 1'
#
loop_
_entity.id
_entity.type
_entity.pdbx_description
1 polymer ?
#
loop_
_entity_poly.entity_id
_entity_poly.type
_entity_poly.pdbx_seq_one_letter_code
_entity_poly.pdbx_strand_id
1 'polypeptide(L)'
;MDKLIDYLMFSPVWSLAMVIAFMALVWLYKEFKGMMEENNRAKLSLILKRMELYAGVEAAIAQAINKPEDSQAKLHLYVKLGEASSYFTGETRQVLRDYYSGEDDFVLATLLSLIQKEIDRLDRVKEKLSPLTMPTDVVETVSKLFSPLKPIIFMFAVGVVAFFYLAAFLVQDTTLSRMAVTAAYISLLFSMMLVAAIISLLMEGHSRMVPFNYVRSVEAVVMLLAPIVSLFFLWLAIPMLLLQILSFVLFAVSQRKEKYNVT
;
A
#
# COMPACT_ATOMS: atom_id res chain seq x y z
N MET A 1 -28.00 28.79 -18.30
CA MET A 1 -27.48 27.41 -18.27
C MET A 1 -28.18 26.54 -19.31
N ASP A 2 -29.48 26.68 -19.51
CA ASP A 2 -30.25 25.83 -20.45
C ASP A 2 -29.75 25.85 -21.89
N LYS A 3 -29.34 27.01 -22.42
CA LYS A 3 -28.73 27.10 -23.77
C LYS A 3 -27.38 26.37 -23.91
N LEU A 4 -26.61 26.23 -22.83
CA LEU A 4 -25.34 25.48 -22.82
C LEU A 4 -25.62 23.97 -22.80
N ILE A 5 -26.64 23.54 -22.07
CA ILE A 5 -27.10 22.15 -21.99
C ILE A 5 -27.68 21.72 -23.35
N ASP A 6 -28.49 22.57 -24.00
CA ASP A 6 -28.99 22.31 -25.36
C ASP A 6 -27.83 22.24 -26.36
N TYR A 7 -26.84 23.14 -26.30
CA TYR A 7 -25.70 23.08 -27.21
C TYR A 7 -24.82 21.82 -27.01
N LEU A 8 -24.71 21.35 -25.76
CA LEU A 8 -24.05 20.09 -25.40
C LEU A 8 -24.83 18.85 -25.88
N MET A 9 -26.16 18.89 -25.85
CA MET A 9 -27.01 17.78 -26.30
C MET A 9 -27.21 17.71 -27.81
N PHE A 10 -27.22 18.84 -28.52
CA PHE A 10 -27.53 18.91 -29.95
C PHE A 10 -26.31 18.84 -30.89
N SER A 11 -25.08 18.91 -30.36
CA SER A 11 -23.88 18.73 -31.16
C SER A 11 -23.48 17.23 -31.20
N PRO A 12 -23.53 16.57 -32.38
CA PRO A 12 -23.23 15.14 -32.48
C PRO A 12 -21.78 14.80 -32.06
N VAL A 13 -20.87 15.77 -32.16
CA VAL A 13 -19.47 15.63 -31.73
C VAL A 13 -19.35 15.52 -30.21
N TRP A 14 -20.10 16.34 -29.45
CA TRP A 14 -20.09 16.32 -27.99
C TRP A 14 -20.78 15.08 -27.43
N SER A 15 -21.89 14.66 -28.04
CA SER A 15 -22.55 13.40 -27.70
C SER A 15 -21.63 12.19 -27.91
N LEU A 16 -20.94 12.13 -29.05
CA LEU A 16 -19.95 11.08 -29.33
C LEU A 16 -18.79 11.09 -28.32
N ALA A 17 -18.23 12.27 -28.01
CA ALA A 17 -17.15 12.41 -27.03
C ALA A 17 -17.56 11.93 -25.63
N MET A 18 -18.79 12.26 -25.20
CA MET A 18 -19.35 11.80 -23.93
C MET A 18 -19.53 10.28 -23.90
N VAL A 19 -20.05 9.67 -24.98
CA VAL A 19 -20.19 8.21 -25.08
C VAL A 19 -18.83 7.52 -24.98
N ILE A 20 -17.81 8.02 -25.69
CA ILE A 20 -16.45 7.47 -25.63
C ILE A 20 -15.89 7.60 -24.20
N ALA A 21 -16.06 8.75 -23.55
CA ALA A 21 -15.60 8.96 -22.18
C ALA A 21 -16.28 8.01 -21.18
N PHE A 22 -17.60 7.82 -21.28
CA PHE A 22 -18.33 6.87 -20.44
C PHE A 22 -17.88 5.42 -20.69
N MET A 23 -17.70 5.04 -21.96
CA MET A 23 -17.24 3.69 -22.31
C MET A 23 -15.83 3.43 -21.76
N ALA A 24 -14.92 4.41 -21.86
CA ALA A 24 -13.59 4.33 -21.28
C ALA A 24 -13.64 4.21 -19.75
N LEU A 25 -14.49 4.98 -19.06
CA LEU A 25 -14.66 4.90 -17.61
C LEU A 25 -15.16 3.52 -17.16
N VAL A 26 -16.16 2.97 -17.84
CA VAL A 26 -16.70 1.62 -17.54
C VAL A 26 -15.63 0.55 -17.76
N TRP A 27 -14.89 0.63 -18.86
CA TRP A 27 -13.82 -0.29 -19.15
C TRP A 27 -12.71 -0.23 -18.10
N LEU A 28 -12.28 0.97 -17.74
CA LEU A 28 -11.21 1.20 -16.77
C LEU A 28 -11.64 0.76 -15.36
N TYR A 29 -12.89 0.98 -14.98
CA TYR A 29 -13.46 0.41 -13.75
C TYR A 29 -13.41 -1.12 -13.73
N LYS A 30 -13.80 -1.77 -14.83
CA LYS A 30 -13.75 -3.23 -14.96
C LYS A 30 -12.32 -3.75 -14.85
N GLU A 31 -11.37 -3.09 -15.49
CA GLU A 31 -9.95 -3.47 -15.47
C GLU A 31 -9.37 -3.36 -14.06
N PHE A 32 -9.55 -2.22 -13.38
CA PHE A 32 -9.06 -2.04 -12.01
C PHE A 32 -9.71 -3.02 -11.03
N LYS A 33 -11.01 -3.30 -11.21
CA LYS A 33 -11.70 -4.33 -10.41
C LYS A 33 -11.07 -5.72 -10.64
N GLY A 34 -10.83 -6.10 -11.89
CA GLY A 34 -10.20 -7.37 -12.24
C GLY A 34 -8.81 -7.52 -11.61
N MET A 35 -7.96 -6.49 -11.78
CA MET A 35 -6.62 -6.45 -11.17
C MET A 35 -6.65 -6.58 -9.65
N MET A 36 -7.59 -5.89 -8.99
CA MET A 36 -7.75 -5.98 -7.53
C MET A 36 -8.18 -7.39 -7.09
N GLU A 37 -9.13 -8.00 -7.78
CA GLU A 37 -9.60 -9.35 -7.49
C GLU A 37 -8.47 -10.38 -7.66
N GLU A 38 -7.67 -10.26 -8.72
CA GLU A 38 -6.52 -11.13 -8.96
C GLU A 38 -5.45 -10.97 -7.86
N ASN A 39 -5.11 -9.72 -7.50
CA ASN A 39 -4.17 -9.45 -6.41
C ASN A 39 -4.68 -10.01 -5.07
N ASN A 40 -5.98 -9.89 -4.77
CA ASN A 40 -6.57 -10.45 -3.57
C ASN A 40 -6.52 -11.99 -3.58
N ARG A 41 -6.79 -12.64 -4.72
CA ARG A 41 -6.64 -14.09 -4.87
C ARG A 41 -5.19 -14.54 -4.67
N ALA A 42 -4.22 -13.81 -5.22
CA ALA A 42 -2.80 -14.09 -5.04
C ALA A 42 -2.34 -13.93 -3.58
N LYS A 43 -2.83 -12.88 -2.88
CA LYS A 43 -2.57 -12.70 -1.44
C LYS A 43 -3.20 -13.83 -0.62
N LEU A 44 -4.43 -14.21 -0.94
CA LEU A 44 -5.15 -15.28 -0.26
C LEU A 44 -4.44 -16.64 -0.44
N SER A 45 -4.00 -16.98 -1.65
CA SER A 45 -3.26 -18.22 -1.89
C SER A 45 -1.94 -18.28 -1.13
N LEU A 46 -1.24 -17.14 -1.03
CA LEU A 46 -0.03 -17.03 -0.23
C LEU A 46 -0.30 -17.20 1.26
N ILE A 47 -1.38 -16.60 1.79
CA ILE A 47 -1.78 -16.76 3.20
C ILE A 47 -2.17 -18.21 3.50
N LEU A 48 -2.97 -18.84 2.64
CA LEU A 48 -3.37 -20.24 2.80
C LEU A 48 -2.15 -21.16 2.83
N LYS A 49 -1.20 -20.95 1.91
CA LYS A 49 0.07 -21.70 1.91
C LYS A 49 0.88 -21.50 3.19
N ARG A 50 0.91 -20.27 3.73
CA ARG A 50 1.56 -20.02 5.03
C ARG A 50 0.84 -20.75 6.15
N MET A 51 -0.49 -20.65 6.22
CA MET A 51 -1.28 -21.33 7.25
C MET A 51 -1.08 -22.84 7.22
N GLU A 52 -1.03 -23.46 6.04
CA GLU A 52 -0.75 -24.89 5.88
C GLU A 52 0.62 -25.28 6.46
N LEU A 53 1.66 -24.49 6.17
CA LEU A 53 3.00 -24.72 6.70
C LEU A 53 3.05 -24.54 8.23
N TYR A 54 2.43 -23.48 8.75
CA TYR A 54 2.38 -23.23 10.19
C TYR A 54 1.57 -24.31 10.93
N ALA A 55 0.44 -24.77 10.39
CA ALA A 55 -0.34 -25.87 10.95
C ALA A 55 0.42 -27.20 10.93
N GLY A 56 1.19 -27.46 9.87
CA GLY A 56 2.09 -28.62 9.79
C GLY A 56 3.18 -28.59 10.87
N VAL A 57 3.75 -27.41 11.15
CA VAL A 57 4.71 -27.20 12.23
C VAL A 57 4.04 -27.37 13.60
N GLU A 58 2.87 -26.78 13.81
CA GLU A 58 2.10 -26.92 15.04
C GLU A 58 1.83 -28.40 15.38
N ALA A 59 1.33 -29.17 14.41
CA ALA A 59 1.06 -30.59 14.58
C ALA A 59 2.35 -31.38 14.89
N ALA A 60 3.46 -31.06 14.23
CA ALA A 60 4.73 -31.72 14.46
C ALA A 60 5.33 -31.39 15.84
N ILE A 61 5.19 -30.14 16.31
CA ILE A 61 5.59 -29.74 17.66
C ILE A 61 4.73 -30.48 18.70
N ALA A 62 3.41 -30.49 18.52
CA ALA A 62 2.50 -31.21 19.41
C ALA A 62 2.81 -32.71 19.47
N GLN A 63 3.19 -33.33 18.35
CA GLN A 63 3.61 -34.72 18.30
C GLN A 63 4.92 -34.97 19.05
N ALA A 64 5.92 -34.10 18.88
CA ALA A 64 7.21 -34.20 19.56
C ALA A 64 7.08 -34.00 21.08
N ILE A 65 6.24 -33.06 21.53
CA ILE A 65 5.97 -32.82 22.96
C ILE A 65 5.26 -34.03 23.59
N ASN A 66 4.27 -34.61 22.92
CA ASN A 66 3.50 -35.74 23.46
C ASN A 66 4.25 -37.08 23.40
N LYS A 67 5.27 -37.20 22.55
CA LYS A 67 6.08 -38.42 22.36
C LYS A 67 7.58 -38.08 22.34
N PRO A 68 8.17 -37.66 23.46
CA PRO A 68 9.55 -37.16 23.50
C PRO A 68 10.60 -38.24 23.19
N GLU A 69 10.28 -39.52 23.41
CA GLU A 69 11.17 -40.65 23.11
C GLU A 69 11.08 -41.14 21.66
N ASP A 70 10.10 -40.65 20.88
CA ASP A 70 9.91 -41.07 19.49
C ASP A 70 10.85 -40.30 18.55
N SER A 71 11.92 -40.98 18.12
CA SER A 71 12.91 -40.43 17.19
C SER A 71 12.30 -40.06 15.83
N GLN A 72 11.22 -40.72 15.39
CA GLN A 72 10.52 -40.36 14.17
C GLN A 72 9.72 -39.07 14.32
N ALA A 73 9.13 -38.82 15.49
CA ALA A 73 8.45 -37.56 15.79
C ALA A 73 9.40 -36.36 15.77
N LYS A 74 10.60 -36.52 16.34
CA LYS A 74 11.65 -35.49 16.29
C LYS A 74 12.15 -35.23 14.87
N LEU A 75 12.39 -36.29 14.08
CA LEU A 75 12.79 -36.14 12.67
C LEU A 75 11.70 -35.41 11.86
N HIS A 76 10.44 -35.79 12.03
CA HIS A 76 9.30 -35.15 11.38
C HIS A 76 9.20 -33.66 11.75
N LEU A 77 9.44 -33.31 13.02
CA LEU A 77 9.52 -31.92 13.48
C LEU A 77 10.62 -31.13 12.75
N TYR A 78 11.85 -31.66 12.68
CA TYR A 78 12.95 -31.00 11.99
C TYR A 78 12.66 -30.75 10.51
N VAL A 79 12.04 -31.71 9.83
CA VAL A 79 11.61 -31.57 8.43
C VAL A 79 10.61 -30.43 8.29
N LYS A 80 9.56 -30.40 9.13
CA LYS A 80 8.52 -29.36 9.07
C LYS A 80 9.05 -27.97 9.40
N LEU A 81 9.95 -27.86 10.38
CA LEU A 81 10.63 -26.60 10.71
C LEU A 81 11.52 -26.11 9.55
N GLY A 82 12.19 -27.03 8.86
CA GLY A 82 12.99 -26.74 7.65
C GLY A 82 12.14 -26.21 6.50
N GLU A 83 11.01 -26.88 6.20
CA GLU A 83 10.06 -26.49 5.15
C GLU A 83 9.47 -25.09 5.39
N ALA A 84 9.13 -24.77 6.65
CA ALA A 84 8.51 -23.50 7.03
C ALA A 84 9.51 -22.36 7.31
N SER A 85 10.82 -22.65 7.38
CA SER A 85 11.88 -21.72 7.80
C SER A 85 11.88 -20.37 7.06
N SER A 86 11.59 -20.38 5.76
CA SER A 86 11.55 -19.18 4.92
C SER A 86 10.40 -18.22 5.28
N TYR A 87 9.35 -18.73 5.93
CA TYR A 87 8.15 -17.97 6.31
C TYR A 87 8.14 -17.49 7.76
N PHE A 88 9.08 -17.96 8.58
CA PHE A 88 9.21 -17.54 9.98
C PHE A 88 9.64 -16.09 10.14
N THR A 89 9.09 -15.45 11.16
CA THR A 89 9.50 -14.11 11.59
C THR A 89 10.90 -14.14 12.22
N GLY A 90 11.52 -12.96 12.41
CA GLY A 90 12.84 -12.87 13.05
C GLY A 90 12.84 -13.47 14.46
N GLU A 91 11.79 -13.19 15.25
CA GLU A 91 11.59 -13.73 16.59
C GLU A 91 11.45 -15.26 16.59
N THR A 92 10.58 -15.80 15.73
CA THR A 92 10.39 -17.25 15.59
C THR A 92 11.69 -17.95 15.17
N ARG A 93 12.49 -17.33 14.28
CA ARG A 93 13.79 -17.89 13.87
C ARG A 93 14.82 -17.88 14.99
N GLN A 94 14.78 -16.88 15.87
CA GLN A 94 15.69 -16.83 17.02
C GLN A 94 15.36 -17.97 17.99
N VAL A 95 14.10 -18.10 18.38
CA VAL A 95 13.63 -19.20 19.26
C VAL A 95 13.92 -20.57 18.64
N LEU A 96 13.77 -20.70 17.31
CA LEU A 96 14.11 -21.93 16.59
C LEU A 96 15.61 -22.28 16.70
N ARG A 97 16.51 -21.29 16.60
CA ARG A 97 17.95 -21.50 16.73
C ARG A 97 18.34 -21.87 18.16
N ASP A 98 17.68 -21.27 19.14
CA ASP A 98 17.86 -21.60 20.55
C ASP A 98 17.43 -23.06 20.81
N TYR A 99 16.32 -23.49 20.20
CA TYR A 99 15.87 -24.88 20.25
C TYR A 99 16.89 -25.84 19.62
N TYR A 100 17.46 -25.52 18.45
CA TYR A 100 18.50 -26.35 17.82
C TYR A 100 19.80 -26.45 18.62
N SER A 101 20.06 -25.48 19.51
CA SER A 101 21.28 -25.44 20.31
C SER A 101 21.14 -26.20 21.64
N GLY A 102 19.95 -26.22 22.21
CA GLY A 102 19.70 -26.77 23.56
C GLY A 102 18.74 -27.96 23.63
N GLU A 103 17.95 -28.24 22.59
CA GLU A 103 16.86 -29.24 22.57
C GLU A 103 15.95 -29.20 23.82
N ASP A 104 15.68 -27.99 24.35
CA ASP A 104 14.87 -27.80 25.54
C ASP A 104 13.36 -27.80 25.22
N ASP A 105 12.60 -28.66 25.90
CA ASP A 105 11.15 -28.77 25.79
C ASP A 105 10.43 -27.44 26.11
N PHE A 106 11.00 -26.61 26.98
CA PHE A 106 10.45 -25.29 27.30
C PHE A 106 10.54 -24.32 26.10
N VAL A 107 11.66 -24.38 25.36
CA VAL A 107 11.85 -23.58 24.14
C VAL A 107 10.90 -24.06 23.04
N LEU A 108 10.65 -25.38 22.96
CA LEU A 108 9.69 -25.97 22.04
C LEU A 108 8.24 -25.53 22.34
N ALA A 109 7.85 -25.48 23.62
CA ALA A 109 6.54 -24.96 24.03
C ALA A 109 6.39 -23.45 23.71
N THR A 110 7.47 -22.68 23.88
CA THR A 110 7.52 -21.26 23.49
C THR A 110 7.32 -21.11 21.98
N LEU A 111 8.01 -21.94 21.18
CA LEU A 111 7.86 -21.97 19.73
C LEU A 111 6.41 -22.29 19.34
N LEU A 112 5.77 -23.28 19.96
CA LEU A 112 4.37 -23.61 19.72
C LEU A 112 3.45 -22.40 19.91
N SER A 113 3.63 -21.64 21.00
CA SER A 113 2.82 -20.45 21.28
C SER A 113 2.97 -19.35 20.22
N LEU A 114 4.20 -19.16 19.71
CA LEU A 114 4.47 -18.20 18.63
C LEU A 114 3.83 -18.63 17.31
N ILE A 115 3.87 -19.93 17.00
CA ILE A 115 3.25 -20.51 15.82
C ILE A 115 1.73 -20.32 15.88
N GLN A 116 1.09 -20.67 17.00
CA GLN A 116 -0.36 -20.50 17.19
C GLN A 116 -0.80 -19.05 17.04
N LYS A 117 -0.06 -18.12 17.65
CA LYS A 117 -0.32 -16.68 17.52
C LYS A 117 -0.22 -16.20 16.06
N GLU A 118 0.72 -16.73 15.28
CA GLU A 118 0.84 -16.38 13.87
C GLU A 118 -0.27 -17.02 13.03
N ILE A 119 -0.73 -18.23 13.35
CA ILE A 119 -1.91 -18.87 12.72
C ILE A 119 -3.15 -18.02 12.97
N ASP A 120 -3.44 -17.64 14.21
CA ASP A 120 -4.58 -16.77 14.56
C ASP A 120 -4.53 -15.44 13.81
N ARG A 121 -3.32 -14.87 13.69
CA ARG A 121 -3.11 -13.64 12.93
C ARG A 121 -3.40 -13.85 11.44
N LEU A 122 -2.92 -14.94 10.85
CA LEU A 122 -3.15 -15.25 9.44
C LEU A 122 -4.64 -15.50 9.17
N ASP A 123 -5.36 -16.14 10.09
CA ASP A 123 -6.80 -16.41 9.93
C ASP A 123 -7.60 -15.10 9.93
N ARG A 124 -7.28 -14.14 10.83
CA ARG A 124 -7.87 -12.79 10.79
C ARG A 124 -7.61 -12.05 9.48
N VAL A 125 -6.43 -12.25 8.86
CA VAL A 125 -6.10 -11.63 7.57
C VAL A 125 -6.84 -12.32 6.43
N LYS A 126 -6.96 -13.65 6.49
CA LYS A 126 -7.76 -14.46 5.55
C LYS A 126 -9.23 -14.05 5.57
N GLU A 127 -9.83 -13.86 6.75
CA GLU A 127 -11.22 -13.38 6.87
C GLU A 127 -11.45 -12.02 6.20
N LYS A 128 -10.48 -11.10 6.29
CA LYS A 128 -10.55 -9.79 5.63
C LYS A 128 -10.42 -9.86 4.11
N LEU A 129 -9.66 -10.83 3.61
CA LEU A 129 -9.41 -11.03 2.18
C LEU A 129 -10.42 -11.96 1.51
N SER A 130 -11.14 -12.76 2.30
CA SER A 130 -12.11 -13.71 1.79
C SER A 130 -13.28 -12.97 1.14
N PRO A 131 -13.60 -13.29 -0.12
CA PRO A 131 -14.77 -12.73 -0.79
C PRO A 131 -16.10 -13.30 -0.23
N LEU A 132 -16.05 -14.36 0.58
CA LEU A 132 -17.22 -15.05 1.13
C LEU A 132 -17.72 -14.51 2.46
N THR A 133 -16.94 -13.71 3.16
CA THR A 133 -17.44 -12.92 4.29
C THR A 133 -18.24 -11.77 3.70
N MET A 134 -19.53 -12.04 3.41
CA MET A 134 -20.49 -10.97 3.17
C MET A 134 -20.35 -9.99 4.34
N PRO A 135 -19.99 -8.73 4.08
CA PRO A 135 -19.94 -7.77 5.14
C PRO A 135 -21.35 -7.69 5.71
N THR A 136 -21.50 -8.03 6.98
CA THR A 136 -22.72 -7.69 7.74
C THR A 136 -22.92 -6.17 7.78
N ASP A 137 -21.88 -5.40 7.42
CA ASP A 137 -21.86 -3.95 7.44
C ASP A 137 -22.00 -3.33 6.02
N VAL A 138 -23.07 -2.58 5.83
CA VAL A 138 -23.37 -1.86 4.58
C VAL A 138 -22.23 -0.91 4.19
N VAL A 139 -21.55 -0.34 5.18
CA VAL A 139 -20.41 0.59 5.00
C VAL A 139 -19.22 -0.11 4.31
N GLU A 140 -18.94 -1.36 4.67
CA GLU A 140 -17.83 -2.11 4.07
C GLU A 140 -18.15 -2.53 2.63
N THR A 141 -19.40 -2.87 2.35
CA THR A 141 -19.86 -3.17 0.98
C THR A 141 -19.73 -1.95 0.06
N VAL A 142 -20.16 -0.79 0.55
CA VAL A 142 -20.01 0.50 -0.17
C VAL A 142 -18.52 0.81 -0.38
N SER A 143 -17.68 0.68 0.65
CA SER A 143 -16.23 0.92 0.55
C SER A 143 -15.55 0.02 -0.49
N LYS A 144 -15.91 -1.27 -0.56
CA LYS A 144 -15.40 -2.22 -1.57
C LYS A 144 -15.81 -1.82 -2.98
N LEU A 145 -17.02 -1.28 -3.17
CA LEU A 145 -17.50 -0.79 -4.46
C LEU A 145 -16.75 0.48 -4.91
N PHE A 146 -16.36 1.34 -3.97
CA PHE A 146 -15.57 2.55 -4.25
C PHE A 146 -14.07 2.32 -4.35
N SER A 147 -13.56 1.17 -3.94
CA SER A 147 -12.12 0.88 -3.98
C SER A 147 -11.52 0.95 -5.40
N PRO A 148 -12.16 0.40 -6.46
CA PRO A 148 -11.68 0.53 -7.83
C PRO A 148 -11.79 1.95 -8.37
N LEU A 149 -12.63 2.82 -7.78
CA LEU A 149 -12.80 4.22 -8.20
C LEU A 149 -11.65 5.12 -7.75
N LYS A 150 -10.93 4.78 -6.68
CA LYS A 150 -9.79 5.57 -6.17
C LYS A 150 -8.72 5.85 -7.24
N PRO A 151 -8.16 4.84 -7.96
CA PRO A 151 -7.18 5.11 -9.01
C PRO A 151 -7.78 5.89 -10.18
N ILE A 152 -9.07 5.72 -10.48
CA ILE A 152 -9.77 6.47 -11.54
C ILE A 152 -9.84 7.95 -11.21
N ILE A 153 -10.27 8.27 -9.99
CA ILE A 153 -10.34 9.65 -9.48
C ILE A 153 -8.94 10.27 -9.49
N PHE A 154 -7.92 9.52 -9.08
CA PHE A 154 -6.53 9.98 -9.13
C PHE A 154 -6.06 10.26 -10.56
N MET A 155 -6.30 9.36 -11.51
CA MET A 155 -5.96 9.59 -12.93
C MET A 155 -6.69 10.80 -13.49
N PHE A 156 -7.97 10.96 -13.17
CA PHE A 156 -8.75 12.12 -13.61
C PHE A 156 -8.19 13.42 -13.02
N ALA A 157 -7.85 13.43 -11.73
CA ALA A 157 -7.22 14.58 -11.08
C ALA A 157 -5.88 14.95 -11.74
N VAL A 158 -5.04 13.96 -12.04
CA VAL A 158 -3.78 14.16 -12.79
C VAL A 158 -4.05 14.73 -14.19
N GLY A 159 -5.06 14.23 -14.89
CA GLY A 159 -5.46 14.73 -16.21
C GLY A 159 -5.92 16.19 -16.18
N VAL A 160 -6.73 16.57 -15.19
CA VAL A 160 -7.17 17.96 -14.98
C VAL A 160 -5.97 18.86 -14.70
N VAL A 161 -5.07 18.44 -13.81
CA VAL A 161 -3.83 19.18 -13.50
C VAL A 161 -2.95 19.33 -14.75
N ALA A 162 -2.81 18.29 -15.56
CA ALA A 162 -2.06 18.32 -16.81
C ALA A 162 -2.67 19.29 -17.84
N PHE A 163 -4.00 19.37 -17.93
CA PHE A 163 -4.69 20.34 -18.77
C PHE A 163 -4.38 21.78 -18.36
N PHE A 164 -4.48 22.09 -17.05
CA PHE A 164 -4.13 23.41 -16.53
C PHE A 164 -2.64 23.74 -16.72
N TYR A 165 -1.76 22.75 -16.58
CA TYR A 165 -0.34 22.90 -16.89
C TYR A 165 -0.12 23.29 -18.35
N LEU A 166 -0.74 22.60 -19.31
CA LEU A 166 -0.61 22.92 -20.74
C LEU A 166 -1.12 24.32 -21.04
N ALA A 167 -2.27 24.70 -20.50
CA ALA A 167 -2.82 26.04 -20.66
C ALA A 167 -1.85 27.10 -20.09
N ALA A 168 -1.35 26.90 -18.87
CA ALA A 168 -0.39 27.81 -18.24
C ALA A 168 0.92 27.90 -19.01
N PHE A 169 1.42 26.77 -19.53
CA PHE A 169 2.66 26.69 -20.30
C PHE A 169 2.59 27.47 -21.62
N LEU A 170 1.47 27.39 -22.33
CA LEU A 170 1.27 28.05 -23.63
C LEU A 170 1.16 29.57 -23.51
N VAL A 171 0.74 30.10 -22.36
CA VAL A 171 0.61 31.55 -22.10
C VAL A 171 1.97 32.19 -21.78
N GLN A 172 2.99 31.41 -21.44
CA GLN A 172 4.29 31.96 -21.05
C GLN A 172 5.17 32.31 -22.25
N ASP A 173 5.62 33.56 -22.30
CA ASP A 173 6.50 34.08 -23.36
C ASP A 173 7.98 33.75 -23.13
N THR A 174 8.42 33.65 -21.88
CA THR A 174 9.84 33.42 -21.56
C THR A 174 10.14 31.94 -21.28
N THR A 175 11.33 31.50 -21.69
CA THR A 175 11.81 30.14 -21.40
C THR A 175 11.93 29.87 -19.89
N LEU A 176 12.36 30.88 -19.11
CA LEU A 176 12.46 30.79 -17.66
C LEU A 176 11.09 30.59 -16.99
N SER A 177 10.06 31.35 -17.41
CA SER A 177 8.73 31.19 -16.84
C SER A 177 8.08 29.86 -17.26
N ARG A 178 8.36 29.36 -18.47
CA ARG A 178 7.97 27.99 -18.87
C ARG A 178 8.61 26.92 -17.98
N MET A 179 9.92 27.03 -17.71
CA MET A 179 10.62 26.12 -16.79
C MET A 179 10.02 26.18 -15.38
N ALA A 180 9.67 27.38 -14.90
CA ALA A 180 9.04 27.55 -13.60
C ALA A 180 7.63 26.92 -13.54
N VAL A 181 6.82 27.06 -14.59
CA VAL A 181 5.50 26.38 -14.69
C VAL A 181 5.67 24.86 -14.68
N THR A 182 6.65 24.34 -15.42
CA THR A 182 6.96 22.90 -15.40
C THR A 182 7.43 22.43 -14.02
N ALA A 183 8.26 23.22 -13.32
CA ALA A 183 8.70 22.90 -11.97
C ALA A 183 7.53 22.87 -10.97
N ALA A 184 6.61 23.84 -11.04
CA ALA A 184 5.40 23.87 -10.23
C ALA A 184 4.49 22.65 -10.50
N TYR A 185 4.33 22.27 -11.77
CA TYR A 185 3.57 21.08 -12.15
C TYR A 185 4.16 19.79 -11.55
N ILE A 186 5.47 19.60 -11.68
CA ILE A 186 6.15 18.42 -11.11
C ILE A 186 6.00 18.40 -9.58
N SER A 187 6.17 19.56 -8.93
CA SER A 187 6.01 19.71 -7.48
C SER A 187 4.59 19.35 -7.03
N LEU A 188 3.58 19.79 -7.78
CA LEU A 188 2.17 19.47 -7.51
C LEU A 188 1.88 17.98 -7.65
N LEU A 189 2.39 17.32 -8.69
CA LEU A 189 2.25 15.88 -8.87
C LEU A 189 2.88 15.08 -7.73
N PHE A 190 4.09 15.44 -7.30
CA PHE A 190 4.74 14.81 -6.15
C PHE A 190 3.91 14.93 -4.88
N SER A 191 3.33 16.09 -4.66
CA SER A 191 2.51 16.36 -3.47
C SER A 191 1.18 15.61 -3.52
N MET A 192 0.54 15.54 -4.68
CA MET A 192 -0.65 14.72 -4.89
C MET A 192 -0.38 13.24 -4.60
N MET A 193 0.74 12.70 -5.08
CA MET A 193 1.14 11.32 -4.78
C MET A 193 1.34 11.09 -3.29
N LEU A 194 1.97 12.04 -2.58
CA LEU A 194 2.19 11.95 -1.14
C LEU A 194 0.86 12.02 -0.36
N VAL A 195 -0.06 12.91 -0.73
CA VAL A 195 -1.41 12.96 -0.14
C VAL A 195 -2.15 11.64 -0.37
N ALA A 196 -2.13 11.12 -1.60
CA ALA A 196 -2.77 9.86 -1.92
C ALA A 196 -2.20 8.69 -1.09
N ALA A 197 -0.87 8.67 -0.90
CA ALA A 197 -0.21 7.67 -0.06
C ALA A 197 -0.62 7.79 1.42
N ILE A 198 -0.66 9.01 1.98
CA ILE A 198 -1.10 9.24 3.36
C ILE A 198 -2.56 8.79 3.54
N ILE A 199 -3.46 9.16 2.62
CA ILE A 199 -4.87 8.75 2.68
C ILE A 199 -4.96 7.22 2.61
N SER A 200 -4.20 6.56 1.73
CA SER A 200 -4.20 5.10 1.62
C SER A 200 -3.76 4.43 2.93
N LEU A 201 -2.68 4.92 3.55
CA LEU A 201 -2.19 4.40 4.83
C LEU A 201 -3.20 4.60 5.96
N LEU A 202 -3.87 5.75 6.01
CA LEU A 202 -4.93 6.03 6.98
C LEU A 202 -6.13 5.10 6.79
N MET A 203 -6.55 4.85 5.55
CA MET A 203 -7.70 3.99 5.23
C MET A 203 -7.44 2.50 5.50
N GLU A 204 -6.20 2.03 5.34
CA GLU A 204 -5.84 0.62 5.57
C GLU A 204 -5.79 0.22 7.05
N GLY A 205 -6.14 1.13 7.97
CA GLY A 205 -6.29 0.84 9.39
C GLY A 205 -5.01 0.30 10.05
N HIS A 206 -3.86 0.45 9.38
CA HIS A 206 -2.54 0.20 9.96
C HIS A 206 -2.26 1.32 10.96
N SER A 207 -2.93 1.24 12.11
CA SER A 207 -2.82 2.13 13.26
C SER A 207 -1.45 2.04 13.96
N ARG A 208 -0.46 1.39 13.32
CA ARG A 208 0.93 1.83 13.49
C ARG A 208 1.07 3.11 12.70
N MET A 209 0.54 4.20 13.27
CA MET A 209 1.06 5.53 13.00
C MET A 209 2.58 5.37 12.98
N VAL A 210 3.19 5.56 11.81
CA VAL A 210 4.63 5.80 11.72
C VAL A 210 4.90 6.80 12.84
N PRO A 211 5.73 6.49 13.85
CA PRO A 211 5.93 7.39 14.97
C PRO A 211 6.23 8.75 14.35
N PHE A 212 5.30 9.70 14.56
CA PHE A 212 5.29 11.03 13.97
C PHE A 212 6.44 11.77 14.66
N ASN A 213 7.65 11.39 14.28
CA ASN A 213 8.85 12.02 14.77
C ASN A 213 8.81 13.44 14.22
N TYR A 214 9.09 14.43 15.07
CA TYR A 214 8.93 15.85 14.72
C TYR A 214 9.58 16.19 13.36
N VAL A 215 10.76 15.63 13.10
CA VAL A 215 11.51 15.78 11.83
C VAL A 215 10.73 15.24 10.62
N ARG A 216 10.11 14.06 10.71
CA ARG A 216 9.32 13.46 9.62
C ARG A 216 8.04 14.25 9.33
N SER A 217 7.46 14.81 10.37
CA SER A 217 6.25 15.63 10.29
C SER A 217 6.55 16.94 9.55
N VAL A 218 7.70 17.55 9.85
CA VAL A 218 8.17 18.77 9.17
C VAL A 218 8.49 18.49 7.70
N GLU A 219 9.21 17.41 7.39
CA GLU A 219 9.52 17.03 6.00
C GLU A 219 8.25 16.81 5.16
N ALA A 220 7.24 16.12 5.72
CA ALA A 220 5.96 15.93 5.06
C ALA A 220 5.21 17.25 4.83
N VAL A 221 5.21 18.15 5.82
CA VAL A 221 4.60 19.48 5.70
C VAL A 221 5.29 20.31 4.62
N VAL A 222 6.62 20.30 4.56
CA VAL A 222 7.38 20.99 3.51
C VAL A 222 7.02 20.44 2.13
N MET A 223 6.94 19.11 1.97
CA MET A 223 6.53 18.51 0.69
C MET A 223 5.11 18.88 0.27
N LEU A 224 4.18 19.06 1.22
CA LEU A 224 2.80 19.44 0.94
C LEU A 224 2.61 20.93 0.64
N LEU A 225 3.37 21.79 1.31
CA LEU A 225 3.27 23.24 1.16
C LEU A 225 4.07 23.77 -0.04
N ALA A 226 5.15 23.10 -0.45
CA ALA A 226 5.98 23.48 -1.60
C ALA A 226 5.18 23.80 -2.88
N PRO A 227 4.24 22.95 -3.35
CA PRO A 227 3.48 23.26 -4.55
C PRO A 227 2.54 24.46 -4.35
N ILE A 228 1.97 24.64 -3.16
CA ILE A 228 1.07 25.75 -2.84
C ILE A 228 1.82 27.07 -2.97
N VAL A 229 3.02 27.16 -2.38
CA VAL A 229 3.88 28.35 -2.49
C VAL A 229 4.29 28.58 -3.95
N SER A 230 4.59 27.53 -4.71
CA SER A 230 4.93 27.64 -6.13
C SER A 230 3.80 28.17 -7.02
N LEU A 231 2.53 27.93 -6.64
CA LEU A 231 1.35 28.43 -7.36
C LEU A 231 1.16 29.94 -7.16
N PHE A 232 1.47 30.47 -5.96
CA PHE A 232 1.38 31.91 -5.69
C PHE A 232 2.60 32.69 -6.20
N PHE A 233 3.78 32.07 -6.18
CA PHE A 233 5.04 32.70 -6.53
C PHE A 233 5.81 31.86 -7.55
N LEU A 234 5.50 32.05 -8.84
CA LEU A 234 6.07 31.25 -9.92
C LEU A 234 7.61 31.27 -9.94
N TRP A 235 8.23 32.42 -9.64
CA TRP A 235 9.69 32.55 -9.56
C TRP A 235 10.34 31.67 -8.47
N LEU A 236 9.57 31.25 -7.45
CA LEU A 236 10.01 30.32 -6.41
C LEU A 236 9.77 28.85 -6.77
N ALA A 237 9.14 28.53 -7.91
CA ALA A 237 8.79 27.15 -8.25
C ALA A 237 10.02 26.22 -8.38
N ILE A 238 11.09 26.71 -9.00
CA ILE A 238 12.35 25.96 -9.16
C ILE A 238 13.01 25.67 -7.80
N PRO A 239 13.27 26.66 -6.92
CA PRO A 239 13.85 26.37 -5.61
C PRO A 239 12.91 25.53 -4.72
N MET A 240 11.59 25.69 -4.82
CA MET A 240 10.63 24.85 -4.08
C MET A 240 10.67 23.40 -4.52
N LEU A 241 10.80 23.13 -5.83
CA LEU A 241 10.97 21.76 -6.33
C LEU A 241 12.28 21.15 -5.81
N LEU A 242 13.39 21.90 -5.81
CA LEU A 242 14.66 21.42 -5.26
C LEU A 242 14.55 21.10 -3.76
N LEU A 243 13.89 21.97 -2.99
CA LEU A 243 13.62 21.74 -1.58
C LEU A 243 12.77 20.48 -1.36
N GLN A 244 11.77 20.26 -2.19
CA GLN A 244 10.90 19.08 -2.13
C GLN A 244 11.66 17.79 -2.45
N ILE A 245 12.52 17.80 -3.48
CA ILE A 245 13.39 16.67 -3.82
C ILE A 245 14.36 16.37 -2.67
N LEU A 246 15.00 17.41 -2.10
CA LEU A 246 15.92 17.25 -0.98
C LEU A 246 15.22 16.65 0.24
N SER A 247 14.03 17.17 0.57
CA SER A 247 13.20 16.64 1.66
C SER A 247 12.85 15.17 1.42
N PHE A 248 12.53 14.79 0.17
CA PHE A 248 12.20 13.41 -0.17
C PHE A 248 13.40 12.47 0.00
N VAL A 249 14.59 12.90 -0.42
CA VAL A 249 15.83 12.14 -0.22
C VAL A 249 16.13 11.95 1.27
N LEU A 250 16.01 13.01 2.08
CA LEU A 250 16.21 12.94 3.52
C LEU A 250 15.21 11.99 4.18
N PHE A 251 13.94 12.08 3.80
CA PHE A 251 12.90 11.17 4.26
C PHE A 251 13.26 9.70 3.95
N ALA A 252 13.67 9.41 2.71
CA ALA A 252 14.05 8.06 2.29
C ALA A 252 15.28 7.52 3.03
N VAL A 253 16.29 8.36 3.29
CA VAL A 253 17.47 7.98 4.08
C VAL A 253 17.09 7.71 5.53
N SER A 254 16.20 8.52 6.12
CA SER A 254 15.71 8.32 7.49
C SER A 254 15.00 6.98 7.66
N GLN A 255 14.23 6.55 6.66
CA GLN A 255 13.52 5.27 6.66
C GLN A 255 14.49 4.08 6.61
N ARG A 256 15.60 4.21 5.86
CA ARG A 256 16.62 3.16 5.84
C ARG A 256 17.30 3.00 7.20
N LYS A 257 17.67 4.10 7.86
CA LYS A 257 18.36 4.05 9.16
C LYS A 257 17.54 3.37 10.26
N GLU A 258 16.23 3.60 10.31
CA GLU A 258 15.36 2.95 11.29
C GLU A 258 15.28 1.42 11.08
N LYS A 259 15.30 0.97 9.83
CA LYS A 259 15.32 -0.46 9.51
C LYS A 259 16.63 -1.17 9.96
N TYR A 260 17.71 -0.42 10.15
CA TYR A 260 19.00 -0.91 10.64
C TYR A 260 19.23 -0.72 12.16
N ASN A 261 18.49 0.18 12.82
CA ASN A 261 18.56 0.37 14.27
C ASN A 261 17.54 -0.52 15.04
N VAL A 262 16.72 -1.29 14.32
CA VAL A 262 15.80 -2.31 14.87
C VAL A 262 16.36 -3.74 14.65
N THR A 263 17.62 -3.85 14.22
CA THR A 263 18.43 -5.07 14.31
C THR A 263 19.44 -4.92 15.45
#